data_AF-A0A1C9U6C8-F1
#
_entry.id   AF-A0A1C9U6C8-F1
#
_cell.length_a   1.000
_cell.length_b   1.000
_cell.length_c   1.000
_cell.angle_alpha   90.00
_cell.angle_beta   90.00
_cell.angle_gamma   90.00
#
_symmetry.space_group_name_H-M   'P 1'
#
loop_
_entity.id
_entity.type
_entity.pdbx_description
1 polymer ?
#
loop_
_entity_poly.entity_id
_entity_poly.type
_entity_poly.pdbx_seq_one_letter_code
_entity_poly.pdbx_strand_id
1 'polypeptide(L)'
;MTIKLLTTAHFISLPPDRAHVIPPSGKGSETSPPKSKVTFFTNGPLSPSDEPSHANALEICAAYGITVDQRKVLKLVPDSKEGVHIHLANDICASKTPNPTSSIHLGWIAHKPPTEPSVPDLISQLELETSNSPFGSYLTATPPFNSTSMPGVFACGDTGVMMAHVTVAMSTGIACAAGVLDWCNQKDNQIALEIWRGRGKRDIVMELREEEGGTAVDGTGCSVEDGRT
;
A
#
# COMPACT_ATOMS: atom_id res chain seq x y z
N MET A 1 6.53 -15.75 -2.70
CA MET A 1 7.55 -15.73 -3.77
C MET A 1 6.96 -15.17 -5.06
N THR A 2 7.54 -14.13 -5.67
CA THR A 2 6.95 -13.50 -6.88
C THR A 2 7.62 -14.00 -8.15
N ILE A 3 7.15 -15.15 -8.66
CA ILE A 3 7.62 -15.76 -9.91
C ILE A 3 7.50 -14.80 -11.13
N LYS A 4 6.59 -13.82 -11.06
CA LYS A 4 6.36 -12.85 -12.14
C LYS A 4 7.60 -12.03 -12.50
N LEU A 5 8.41 -11.61 -11.51
CA LEU A 5 9.64 -10.86 -11.78
C LEU A 5 10.64 -11.72 -12.57
N LEU A 6 10.72 -13.00 -12.22
CA LEU A 6 11.60 -13.96 -12.87
C LEU A 6 11.17 -14.28 -14.30
N THR A 7 9.87 -14.44 -14.56
CA THR A 7 9.37 -14.67 -15.91
C THR A 7 9.51 -13.42 -16.78
N THR A 8 9.24 -12.22 -16.24
CA THR A 8 9.50 -10.96 -16.96
C THR A 8 10.98 -10.82 -17.32
N ALA A 9 11.88 -11.10 -16.39
CA ALA A 9 13.32 -11.13 -16.64
C ALA A 9 13.71 -12.10 -17.77
N HIS A 10 13.13 -13.30 -17.77
CA HIS A 10 13.34 -14.28 -18.82
C HIS A 10 12.98 -13.69 -20.19
N PHE A 11 11.78 -13.15 -20.35
CA PHE A 11 11.32 -12.58 -21.62
C PHE A 11 12.14 -11.36 -22.08
N ILE A 12 12.53 -10.48 -21.15
CA ILE A 12 13.40 -9.33 -21.48
C ILE A 12 14.79 -9.77 -21.93
N SER A 13 15.28 -10.91 -21.42
CA SER A 13 16.60 -11.45 -21.80
C SER A 13 16.63 -12.17 -23.15
N LEU A 14 15.45 -12.48 -23.72
CA LEU A 14 15.36 -13.12 -25.03
C LEU A 14 15.65 -12.10 -26.14
N PRO A 15 16.37 -12.49 -27.19
CA PRO A 15 16.48 -11.65 -28.37
C PRO A 15 15.11 -11.45 -29.03
N PRO A 16 14.89 -10.33 -29.75
CA PRO A 16 13.57 -9.96 -30.29
C PRO A 16 12.95 -11.01 -31.23
N ASP A 17 13.79 -11.81 -31.89
CA ASP A 17 13.41 -12.89 -32.79
C ASP A 17 12.90 -14.17 -32.08
N ARG A 18 13.18 -14.32 -30.77
CA ARG A 18 12.82 -15.49 -29.97
C ARG A 18 11.72 -15.28 -28.94
N ALA A 19 11.19 -14.06 -28.81
CA ALA A 19 10.11 -13.73 -27.88
C ALA A 19 8.81 -14.53 -28.13
N HIS A 20 8.69 -15.19 -29.28
CA HIS A 20 7.52 -15.95 -29.72
C HIS A 20 7.68 -17.48 -29.73
N VAL A 21 8.82 -18.03 -29.28
CA VAL A 21 8.98 -19.49 -29.20
C VAL A 21 8.23 -19.98 -27.97
N ILE A 22 6.94 -20.26 -28.15
CA ILE A 22 6.09 -20.95 -27.18
C ILE A 22 6.79 -22.27 -26.80
N PRO A 23 6.87 -22.65 -25.52
CA PRO A 23 7.38 -23.97 -25.15
C PRO A 23 6.60 -25.03 -25.93
N PRO A 24 7.26 -26.09 -26.44
CA PRO A 24 6.57 -27.10 -27.23
C PRO A 24 5.37 -27.65 -26.43
N SER A 25 4.18 -27.49 -26.99
CA SER A 25 2.94 -27.90 -26.35
C SER A 25 2.87 -29.43 -26.34
N GLY A 26 3.19 -30.06 -25.21
CA GLY A 26 2.91 -31.47 -25.00
C GLY A 26 3.78 -32.10 -23.91
N LYS A 27 3.14 -32.87 -23.02
CA LYS A 27 3.84 -33.91 -22.26
C LYS A 27 4.37 -34.93 -23.27
N GLY A 28 5.66 -34.84 -23.64
CA GLY A 28 6.30 -35.79 -24.56
C GLY A 28 7.05 -35.21 -25.77
N SER A 29 7.24 -33.89 -25.87
CA SER A 29 8.20 -33.35 -26.84
C SER A 29 9.63 -33.66 -26.39
N GLU A 30 10.38 -34.42 -27.19
CA GLU A 30 11.77 -34.85 -26.93
C GLU A 30 12.79 -33.69 -26.86
N THR A 31 12.36 -32.45 -27.10
CA THR A 31 13.23 -31.27 -27.05
C THR A 31 13.00 -30.50 -25.76
N SER A 32 13.97 -30.58 -24.84
CA SER A 32 14.00 -29.73 -23.64
C SER A 32 13.89 -28.24 -24.03
N PRO A 33 13.19 -27.40 -23.26
CA PRO A 33 13.08 -25.98 -23.58
C PRO A 33 14.47 -25.33 -23.71
N PRO A 34 14.64 -24.34 -24.58
CA PRO A 34 15.91 -23.65 -24.73
C PRO A 34 16.32 -23.02 -23.39
N LYS A 35 17.58 -23.22 -23.00
CA LYS A 35 18.11 -22.75 -21.72
C LYS A 35 18.01 -21.22 -21.61
N SER A 36 17.41 -20.74 -20.53
CA SER A 36 17.34 -19.30 -20.21
C SER A 36 18.70 -18.76 -19.77
N LYS A 37 18.94 -17.47 -20.03
CA LYS A 37 20.07 -16.71 -19.47
C LYS A 37 19.84 -16.25 -18.03
N VAL A 38 18.64 -16.43 -17.50
CA VAL A 38 18.27 -16.02 -16.14
C VAL A 38 18.56 -17.13 -15.15
N THR A 39 19.12 -16.75 -14.00
CA THR A 39 19.34 -17.64 -12.85
C THR A 39 18.52 -17.16 -11.66
N PHE A 40 17.75 -18.06 -11.06
CA PHE A 40 17.00 -17.83 -9.84
C PHE A 40 17.80 -18.32 -8.64
N PHE A 41 18.30 -17.39 -7.82
CA PHE A 41 18.96 -17.70 -6.56
C PHE A 41 17.94 -17.78 -5.43
N THR A 42 17.90 -18.92 -4.77
CA THR A 42 16.96 -19.16 -3.66
C THR A 42 17.58 -18.85 -2.29
N ASN A 43 18.91 -18.65 -2.27
CA ASN A 43 19.71 -18.35 -1.09
C ASN A 43 19.60 -19.43 0.03
N GLY A 44 19.67 -20.69 -0.37
CA GLY A 44 19.51 -21.84 0.53
C GLY A 44 18.52 -22.86 -0.04
N PRO A 45 18.41 -24.06 0.58
CA PRO A 45 17.52 -25.11 0.10
C PRO A 45 16.06 -24.66 0.11
N LEU A 46 15.37 -24.84 -1.03
CA LEU A 46 13.92 -24.76 -1.12
C LEU A 46 13.34 -26.13 -0.78
N SER A 47 12.54 -26.20 0.27
CA SER A 47 11.74 -27.38 0.57
C SER A 47 10.38 -27.26 -0.15
N PRO A 48 10.04 -28.18 -1.07
CA PRO A 48 8.76 -28.16 -1.79
C PRO A 48 7.55 -28.42 -0.90
N SER A 49 7.76 -28.98 0.31
CA SER A 49 6.70 -29.27 1.28
C SER A 49 6.32 -28.08 2.16
N ASP A 50 7.15 -27.03 2.20
CA ASP A 50 6.96 -25.93 3.13
C ASP A 50 5.84 -24.99 2.68
N GLU A 51 5.66 -24.83 1.35
CA GLU A 51 4.66 -23.96 0.75
C GLU A 51 4.29 -24.44 -0.67
N PRO A 52 3.00 -24.67 -0.99
CA PRO A 52 2.57 -25.07 -2.34
C PRO A 52 3.02 -24.11 -3.44
N SER A 53 3.25 -22.83 -3.10
CA SER A 53 3.72 -21.81 -4.03
C SER A 53 5.17 -22.04 -4.52
N HIS A 54 6.00 -22.75 -3.75
CA HIS A 54 7.38 -23.09 -4.13
C HIS A 54 7.42 -24.16 -5.22
N ALA A 55 6.58 -25.20 -5.11
CA ALA A 55 6.51 -26.28 -6.10
C ALA A 55 6.13 -25.73 -7.48
N ASN A 56 5.06 -24.93 -7.55
CA ASN A 56 4.63 -24.27 -8.79
C ASN A 56 5.73 -23.34 -9.36
N ALA A 57 6.43 -22.60 -8.50
CA ALA A 57 7.53 -21.75 -8.96
C ALA A 57 8.69 -22.54 -9.59
N LEU A 58 9.05 -23.69 -9.02
CA LEU A 58 10.07 -24.59 -9.57
C LEU A 58 9.64 -25.22 -10.89
N GLU A 59 8.37 -25.63 -11.01
CA GLU A 59 7.79 -26.13 -12.26
C GLU A 59 7.83 -25.06 -13.36
N ILE A 60 7.49 -23.81 -13.04
CA ILE A 60 7.59 -22.67 -13.96
C ILE A 60 9.05 -22.44 -14.38
N CYS A 61 10.00 -22.49 -13.44
CA CYS A 61 11.43 -22.36 -13.78
C CYS A 61 11.87 -23.46 -14.76
N ALA A 62 11.48 -24.71 -14.50
CA ALA A 62 11.78 -25.82 -15.40
C ALA A 62 11.14 -25.65 -16.78
N ALA A 63 9.88 -25.20 -16.84
CA ALA A 63 9.16 -24.95 -18.09
C ALA A 63 9.83 -23.90 -18.98
N TYR A 64 10.43 -22.86 -18.37
CA TYR A 64 11.17 -21.82 -19.09
C TYR A 64 12.68 -22.08 -19.23
N GLY A 65 13.17 -23.25 -18.78
CA GLY A 65 14.61 -23.55 -18.78
C GLY A 65 15.44 -22.59 -17.93
N ILE A 66 14.86 -22.02 -16.87
CA ILE A 66 15.51 -21.10 -15.92
C ILE A 66 16.37 -21.90 -14.95
N THR A 67 17.62 -21.47 -14.77
CA THR A 67 18.54 -22.14 -13.84
C THR A 67 18.15 -21.79 -12.41
N VAL A 68 17.97 -22.78 -11.54
CA VAL A 68 17.71 -22.58 -10.11
C VAL A 68 18.97 -22.91 -9.34
N ASP A 69 19.49 -21.93 -8.60
CA ASP A 69 20.68 -22.08 -7.76
C ASP A 69 20.29 -21.98 -6.28
N GLN A 70 20.46 -23.09 -5.57
CA GLN A 70 20.09 -23.22 -4.17
C GLN A 70 21.22 -22.93 -3.18
N ARG A 71 22.41 -22.57 -3.68
CA ARG A 71 23.54 -22.25 -2.84
C ARG A 71 23.31 -20.93 -2.11
N LYS A 72 23.86 -20.84 -0.89
CA LYS A 72 23.77 -19.62 -0.08
C LYS A 72 24.59 -18.50 -0.72
N VAL A 73 24.00 -17.32 -0.87
CA VAL A 73 24.67 -16.10 -1.31
C VAL A 73 25.45 -15.53 -0.14
N LEU A 74 26.76 -15.43 -0.29
CA LEU A 74 27.68 -14.96 0.76
C LEU A 74 27.99 -13.48 0.62
N LYS A 75 28.18 -13.01 -0.62
CA LYS A 75 28.59 -11.64 -0.90
C LYS A 75 28.18 -11.23 -2.31
N LEU A 76 27.82 -9.96 -2.47
CA LEU A 76 27.66 -9.31 -3.76
C LEU A 76 28.78 -8.28 -3.90
N VAL A 77 29.52 -8.33 -5.02
CA VAL A 77 30.60 -7.40 -5.32
C VAL A 77 30.32 -6.75 -6.67
N PRO A 78 30.20 -5.42 -6.76
CA PRO A 78 30.04 -4.76 -8.05
C PRO A 78 31.26 -5.00 -8.95
N ASP A 79 31.04 -5.24 -10.24
CA ASP A 79 32.13 -5.30 -11.21
C ASP A 79 32.69 -3.89 -11.48
N SER A 80 33.97 -3.80 -11.82
CA SER A 80 34.63 -2.53 -12.17
C SER A 80 34.08 -1.85 -13.43
N LYS A 81 33.42 -2.60 -14.32
CA LYS A 81 32.83 -2.11 -15.57
C LYS A 81 31.31 -2.11 -15.48
N GLU A 82 30.70 -3.29 -15.46
CA GLU A 82 29.25 -3.47 -15.46
C GLU A 82 28.89 -4.82 -14.84
N GLY A 83 27.82 -4.86 -14.06
CA GLY A 83 27.29 -6.08 -13.46
C GLY A 83 27.77 -6.33 -12.03
N VAL A 84 27.54 -7.56 -11.57
CA VAL A 84 27.73 -7.98 -10.19
C VAL A 84 28.34 -9.38 -10.15
N HIS A 85 29.33 -9.56 -9.29
CA HIS A 85 29.88 -10.84 -8.89
C HIS A 85 29.14 -11.36 -7.67
N ILE A 86 28.48 -12.50 -7.84
CA ILE A 86 27.77 -13.21 -6.80
C ILE A 86 28.67 -14.31 -6.27
N HIS A 87 29.07 -14.16 -5.00
CA HIS A 87 29.87 -15.12 -4.28
C HIS A 87 28.94 -16.12 -3.58
N LEU A 88 29.05 -17.39 -3.95
CA LEU A 88 28.19 -18.47 -3.49
C LEU A 88 28.98 -19.48 -2.67
N ALA A 89 28.36 -20.02 -1.63
CA ALA A 89 28.87 -21.19 -0.94
C ALA A 89 29.00 -22.37 -1.91
N ASN A 90 30.03 -23.20 -1.77
CA ASN A 90 30.21 -24.36 -2.64
C ASN A 90 29.14 -25.44 -2.41
N ASP A 91 28.65 -25.57 -1.18
CA ASP A 91 27.63 -26.55 -0.80
C ASP A 91 26.33 -25.84 -0.41
N ILE A 92 25.20 -26.49 -0.72
CA ILE A 92 23.83 -25.99 -0.41
C ILE A 92 23.64 -25.82 1.10
N CYS A 93 24.32 -26.64 1.91
CA CYS A 93 24.18 -26.69 3.37
C CYS A 93 25.35 -26.06 4.13
N ALA A 94 26.20 -25.25 3.49
CA ALA A 94 27.44 -24.77 4.11
C ALA A 94 27.18 -23.99 5.41
N SER A 95 27.40 -24.69 6.53
CA SER A 95 27.33 -24.20 7.89
C SER A 95 28.72 -23.72 8.30
N LYS A 96 28.86 -22.40 8.43
CA LYS A 96 29.85 -21.69 9.27
C LYS A 96 31.36 -21.84 9.00
N THR A 97 31.85 -22.60 8.02
CA THR A 97 33.29 -22.60 7.65
C THR A 97 33.59 -21.82 6.36
N PRO A 98 34.72 -21.10 6.27
CA PRO A 98 35.13 -20.41 5.06
C PRO A 98 35.68 -21.43 4.06
N ASN A 99 34.78 -22.15 3.38
CA ASN A 99 35.13 -22.97 2.24
C ASN A 99 35.41 -22.07 1.00
N PRO A 100 36.16 -22.58 0.01
CA PRO A 100 36.37 -21.84 -1.24
C PRO A 100 35.03 -21.37 -1.79
N THR A 101 35.00 -20.14 -2.28
CA THR A 101 33.77 -19.48 -2.72
C THR A 101 33.76 -19.49 -4.24
N SER A 102 32.74 -20.07 -4.86
CA SER A 102 32.54 -19.91 -6.30
C SER A 102 31.98 -18.51 -6.59
N SER A 103 32.50 -17.82 -7.60
CA SER A 103 32.01 -16.52 -8.05
C SER A 103 31.33 -16.67 -9.40
N ILE A 104 30.14 -16.08 -9.55
CA ILE A 104 29.41 -15.99 -10.82
C ILE A 104 29.21 -14.53 -11.15
N HIS A 105 29.52 -14.15 -12.39
CA HIS A 105 29.27 -12.81 -12.90
C HIS A 105 27.92 -12.74 -13.62
N LEU A 106 27.11 -11.72 -13.29
CA LEU A 106 25.84 -11.42 -13.95
C LEU A 106 25.75 -9.92 -14.28
N GLY A 107 25.06 -9.58 -15.37
CA GLY A 107 24.90 -8.18 -15.78
C GLY A 107 24.03 -7.34 -14.82
N TRP A 108 23.10 -7.97 -14.11
CA TRP A 108 22.27 -7.31 -13.11
C TRP A 108 21.70 -8.35 -12.12
N ILE A 109 21.21 -7.85 -10.99
CA ILE A 109 20.47 -8.63 -9.99
C ILE A 109 19.18 -7.88 -9.66
N ALA A 110 18.06 -8.60 -9.55
CA ALA A 110 16.81 -8.02 -9.10
C ALA A 110 16.38 -8.67 -7.79
N HIS A 111 16.05 -7.83 -6.83
CA HIS A 111 15.48 -8.21 -5.55
C HIS A 111 14.34 -7.23 -5.23
N LYS A 112 13.22 -7.75 -4.73
CA LYS A 112 12.10 -6.94 -4.24
C LYS A 112 12.10 -7.02 -2.70
N PRO A 113 12.82 -6.11 -2.02
CA PRO A 113 12.82 -6.09 -0.56
C PRO A 113 11.45 -5.68 -0.02
N PRO A 114 11.06 -6.15 1.18
CA PRO A 114 9.91 -5.59 1.89
C PRO A 114 10.12 -4.09 2.18
N THR A 115 9.05 -3.31 2.08
CA THR A 115 9.06 -1.88 2.40
C THR A 115 8.18 -1.57 3.61
N GLU A 116 8.46 -0.47 4.29
CA GLU A 116 7.67 0.01 5.44
C GLU A 116 7.42 1.52 5.29
N PRO A 117 6.32 2.05 5.84
CA PRO A 117 6.08 3.49 5.87
C PRO A 117 7.21 4.25 6.56
N SER A 118 7.57 5.42 6.03
CA SER A 118 8.69 6.22 6.53
C SER A 118 8.44 6.91 7.88
N VAL A 119 7.20 6.90 8.37
CA VAL A 119 6.76 7.66 9.56
C VAL A 119 6.02 6.78 10.59
N PRO A 120 6.66 5.73 11.14
CA PRO A 120 6.01 4.81 12.08
C PRO A 120 5.46 5.51 13.33
N ASP A 121 6.12 6.57 13.80
CA ASP A 121 5.69 7.33 14.98
C ASP A 121 4.35 8.04 14.73
N LEU A 122 4.15 8.62 13.54
CA LEU A 122 2.90 9.30 13.19
C LEU A 122 1.76 8.30 13.06
N ILE A 123 2.03 7.12 12.50
CA ILE A 123 1.08 6.01 12.39
C ILE A 123 0.62 5.59 13.80
N SER A 124 1.55 5.47 14.74
CA SER A 124 1.23 5.13 16.13
C SER A 124 0.46 6.26 16.85
N GLN A 125 0.85 7.52 16.66
CA GLN A 125 0.21 8.67 17.30
C GLN A 125 -1.25 8.86 16.86
N LEU A 126 -1.53 8.53 15.60
CA LEU A 126 -2.87 8.63 15.01
C LEU A 126 -3.64 7.31 15.06
N GLU A 127 -3.09 6.28 15.72
CA GLU A 127 -3.70 4.95 15.84
C GLU A 127 -4.18 4.38 14.49
N LEU A 128 -3.39 4.60 13.44
CA LEU A 128 -3.76 4.20 12.09
C LEU A 128 -3.59 2.70 11.90
N GLU A 129 -4.58 2.06 11.29
CA GLU A 129 -4.52 0.64 10.96
C GLU A 129 -3.50 0.37 9.84
N THR A 130 -2.70 -0.69 10.03
CA THR A 130 -1.73 -1.16 9.04
C THR A 130 -2.07 -2.57 8.55
N SER A 131 -1.84 -2.82 7.27
CA SER A 131 -1.87 -4.14 6.66
C SER A 131 -0.45 -4.63 6.37
N ASN A 132 -0.23 -5.93 6.52
CA ASN A 132 1.06 -6.57 6.26
C ASN A 132 0.96 -7.53 5.08
N SER A 133 1.98 -7.54 4.24
CA SER A 133 2.14 -8.48 3.13
C SER A 133 3.58 -9.01 3.10
N PRO A 134 3.85 -10.09 2.33
CA PRO A 134 5.22 -10.53 2.06
C PRO A 134 6.10 -9.46 1.38
N PHE A 135 5.51 -8.35 0.90
CA PHE A 135 6.19 -7.25 0.22
C PHE A 135 6.38 -6.02 1.11
N GLY A 136 5.97 -6.09 2.37
CA GLY A 136 6.03 -4.94 3.29
C GLY A 136 4.71 -4.63 3.97
N SER A 137 4.76 -3.60 4.81
CA SER A 137 3.62 -3.03 5.51
C SER A 137 3.14 -1.74 4.82
N TYR A 138 1.85 -1.46 4.93
CA TYR A 138 1.21 -0.25 4.39
C TYR A 138 -0.02 0.09 5.23
N LEU A 139 -0.49 1.33 5.16
CA LEU A 139 -1.71 1.77 5.83
C LEU A 139 -2.93 1.12 5.19
N THR A 140 -3.86 0.66 6.02
CA THR A 140 -5.19 0.25 5.57
C THR A 140 -5.96 1.49 5.14
N ALA A 141 -6.34 1.53 3.87
CA ALA A 141 -7.09 2.64 3.29
C ALA A 141 -8.29 2.13 2.50
N THR A 142 -9.40 2.85 2.57
CA THR A 142 -10.67 2.43 1.97
C THR A 142 -10.90 3.18 0.64
N PRO A 143 -11.04 2.45 -0.49
CA PRO A 143 -11.44 3.04 -1.76
C PRO A 143 -12.85 3.68 -1.67
N PRO A 144 -13.16 4.71 -2.48
CA PRO A 144 -12.37 5.20 -3.61
C PRO A 144 -11.33 6.27 -3.24
N PHE A 145 -11.44 6.92 -2.07
CA PHE A 145 -10.60 8.07 -1.72
C PHE A 145 -9.40 7.76 -0.83
N ASN A 146 -9.21 6.48 -0.48
CA ASN A 146 -8.15 6.01 0.42
C ASN A 146 -8.18 6.68 1.80
N SER A 147 -9.38 6.81 2.38
CA SER A 147 -9.55 7.22 3.77
C SER A 147 -9.02 6.15 4.71
N THR A 148 -8.32 6.56 5.76
CA THR A 148 -7.81 5.66 6.80
C THR A 148 -8.88 5.38 7.87
N SER A 149 -8.52 4.64 8.92
CA SER A 149 -9.35 4.47 10.12
C SER A 149 -9.62 5.78 10.87
N MET A 150 -8.76 6.79 10.70
CA MET A 150 -8.87 8.10 11.34
C MET A 150 -9.63 9.08 10.44
N PRO A 151 -10.78 9.63 10.88
CA PRO A 151 -11.57 10.56 10.06
C PRO A 151 -10.79 11.81 9.65
N GLY A 152 -10.84 12.14 8.36
CA GLY A 152 -10.10 13.27 7.79
C GLY A 152 -8.62 12.97 7.47
N VAL A 153 -8.13 11.76 7.75
CA VAL A 153 -6.78 11.31 7.40
C VAL A 153 -6.85 10.33 6.23
N PHE A 154 -6.01 10.57 5.23
CA PHE A 154 -5.97 9.83 3.97
C PHE A 154 -4.55 9.31 3.71
N ALA A 155 -4.44 8.16 3.05
CA ALA A 155 -3.16 7.55 2.70
C ALA A 155 -3.04 7.32 1.20
N CYS A 156 -2.05 7.94 0.56
CA CYS A 156 -1.74 7.74 -0.87
C CYS A 156 -0.31 7.25 -1.05
N GLY A 157 0.02 6.86 -2.29
CA GLY A 157 1.35 6.37 -2.63
C GLY A 157 1.69 5.06 -1.95
N ASP A 158 2.98 4.78 -1.88
CA ASP A 158 3.53 3.52 -1.36
C ASP A 158 3.14 3.27 0.11
N THR A 159 2.77 4.33 0.84
CA THR A 159 2.28 4.22 2.22
C THR A 159 0.81 3.78 2.29
N GLY A 160 -0.02 4.09 1.29
CA GLY A 160 -1.45 3.78 1.29
C GLY A 160 -1.85 2.56 0.46
N VAL A 161 -0.92 1.98 -0.31
CA VAL A 161 -1.20 0.82 -1.17
C VAL A 161 -0.03 -0.16 -1.23
N MET A 162 -0.34 -1.45 -1.42
CA MET A 162 0.67 -2.51 -1.58
C MET A 162 1.50 -2.36 -2.89
N MET A 163 0.96 -1.71 -3.92
CA MET A 163 1.61 -1.59 -5.23
C MET A 163 2.45 -0.30 -5.30
N ALA A 164 3.68 -0.37 -4.80
CA ALA A 164 4.64 0.73 -4.78
C ALA A 164 5.19 1.08 -6.18
N HIS A 165 4.39 1.75 -7.00
CA HIS A 165 4.74 2.24 -8.34
C HIS A 165 4.34 3.71 -8.50
N VAL A 166 5.15 4.51 -9.20
CA VAL A 166 4.92 5.96 -9.40
C VAL A 166 3.53 6.27 -9.99
N THR A 167 3.04 5.48 -10.94
CA THR A 167 1.72 5.69 -11.55
C THR A 167 0.58 5.44 -10.57
N VAL A 168 0.74 4.46 -9.68
CA VAL A 168 -0.22 4.18 -8.61
C VAL A 168 -0.16 5.27 -7.55
N ALA A 169 1.02 5.77 -7.22
CA ALA A 169 1.17 6.90 -6.30
C ALA A 169 0.49 8.18 -6.83
N MET A 170 0.65 8.48 -8.12
CA MET A 170 -0.06 9.60 -8.75
C MET A 170 -1.58 9.39 -8.72
N SER A 171 -2.05 8.20 -9.11
CA SER A 171 -3.49 7.88 -9.12
C SER A 171 -4.12 7.99 -7.73
N THR A 172 -3.49 7.39 -6.72
CA THR A 172 -3.98 7.44 -5.34
C THR A 172 -3.87 8.84 -4.74
N GLY A 173 -2.86 9.63 -5.12
CA GLY A 173 -2.74 11.03 -4.74
C GLY A 173 -3.92 11.87 -5.24
N ILE A 174 -4.33 11.69 -6.50
CA ILE A 174 -5.52 12.35 -7.07
C ILE A 174 -6.79 11.94 -6.31
N ALA A 175 -6.94 10.65 -6.01
CA ALA A 175 -8.07 10.14 -5.27
C ALA A 175 -8.16 10.71 -3.83
N CYS A 176 -7.03 10.76 -3.13
CA CYS A 176 -6.95 11.38 -1.79
C CYS A 176 -7.27 12.87 -1.85
N ALA A 177 -6.77 13.61 -2.85
CA ALA A 177 -7.06 15.03 -3.00
C ALA A 177 -8.57 15.29 -3.17
N ALA A 178 -9.26 14.44 -3.94
CA ALA A 178 -10.72 14.50 -4.06
C ALA A 178 -11.42 14.21 -2.72
N GLY A 179 -10.94 13.20 -1.97
CA GLY A 179 -11.46 12.87 -0.64
C GLY A 179 -11.27 13.98 0.39
N VAL A 180 -10.12 14.65 0.39
CA VAL A 180 -9.85 15.80 1.27
C VAL A 180 -10.81 16.95 0.95
N LEU A 181 -10.99 17.27 -0.34
CA LEU A 181 -11.93 18.33 -0.75
C LEU A 181 -13.36 18.01 -0.31
N ASP A 182 -13.83 16.79 -0.57
CA ASP A 182 -15.16 16.34 -0.17
C ASP A 182 -15.34 16.38 1.35
N TRP A 183 -14.34 15.93 2.11
CA TRP A 183 -14.34 15.98 3.58
C TRP A 183 -14.46 17.42 4.12
N CYS A 184 -13.66 18.35 3.59
CA CYS A 184 -13.72 19.76 3.98
C CYS A 184 -15.09 20.37 3.66
N ASN A 185 -15.61 20.13 2.45
CA ASN A 185 -16.93 20.61 2.05
C ASN A 185 -18.05 20.08 2.95
N GLN A 186 -17.99 18.80 3.33
CA GLN A 186 -18.95 18.20 4.26
C GLN A 186 -18.87 18.85 5.65
N LYS A 187 -17.67 19.17 6.14
CA LYS A 187 -17.47 19.85 7.42
C LYS A 187 -18.00 21.29 7.38
N ASP A 188 -17.72 22.03 6.31
CA ASP A 188 -18.24 23.38 6.13
C ASP A 188 -19.77 23.39 6.06
N ASN A 189 -20.37 22.43 5.35
CA ASN A 189 -21.82 22.25 5.29
C ASN A 189 -22.42 21.91 6.67
N GLN A 190 -21.77 21.05 7.45
CA GLN A 190 -22.19 20.73 8.82
C GLN A 190 -22.20 21.99 9.70
N ILE A 191 -21.10 22.76 9.68
CA ILE A 191 -20.98 24.00 10.45
C ILE A 191 -22.05 25.02 10.02
N ALA A 192 -22.26 25.21 8.73
CA ALA A 192 -23.27 26.12 8.21
C ALA A 192 -24.69 25.75 8.68
N LEU A 193 -25.03 24.46 8.66
CA LEU A 193 -26.32 23.96 9.14
C LEU A 193 -26.49 24.16 10.65
N GLU A 194 -25.44 23.96 11.45
CA GLU A 194 -25.46 24.21 12.89
C GLU A 194 -25.70 25.69 13.20
N ILE A 195 -25.01 26.59 12.49
CA ILE A 195 -25.20 28.04 12.63
C ILE A 195 -26.63 28.43 12.25
N TRP A 196 -27.16 27.93 11.13
CA TRP A 196 -28.52 28.23 10.67
C TRP A 196 -29.57 27.75 11.68
N ARG A 197 -29.49 26.50 12.12
CA ARG A 197 -30.41 25.92 13.12
C ARG A 197 -30.29 26.60 14.48
N GLY A 198 -29.09 27.02 14.87
CA GLY A 198 -28.83 27.75 16.09
C GLY A 198 -29.29 29.23 16.06
N ARG A 199 -29.42 29.84 14.88
CA ARG A 199 -30.05 31.17 14.72
C ARG A 199 -31.56 31.09 14.93
N GLY A 200 -32.23 30.13 14.30
CA GLY A 200 -33.68 29.93 14.51
C GLY A 200 -34.06 29.74 15.98
N LYS A 201 -33.25 29.03 16.77
CA LYS A 201 -33.46 28.93 18.23
C LYS A 201 -33.29 30.25 18.97
N ARG A 202 -32.33 31.09 18.56
CA ARG A 202 -32.12 32.42 19.17
C ARG A 202 -33.23 33.39 18.79
N ASP A 203 -33.71 33.33 17.55
CA ASP A 203 -34.80 34.18 17.07
C ASP A 203 -36.12 33.80 17.79
N ILE A 204 -36.42 32.51 17.96
CA ILE A 204 -37.57 32.04 18.78
C ILE A 204 -37.44 32.49 20.25
N VAL A 205 -36.25 32.41 20.84
CA VAL A 205 -36.06 32.86 22.25
C VAL A 205 -36.22 34.38 22.38
N MET A 206 -35.83 35.17 21.37
CA MET A 206 -36.05 36.61 21.35
C MET A 206 -37.54 36.94 21.17
N GLU A 207 -38.22 36.26 20.25
CA GLU A 207 -39.67 36.43 19.99
C GLU A 207 -40.51 36.05 21.21
N LEU A 208 -40.19 34.93 21.89
CA LEU A 208 -40.84 34.55 23.15
C LEU A 208 -40.58 35.57 24.29
N ARG A 209 -39.40 36.18 24.32
CA ARG A 209 -39.06 37.19 25.33
C ARG A 209 -39.73 38.55 25.05
N GLU A 210 -40.00 38.85 23.79
CA GLU A 210 -40.81 40.01 23.37
C GLU A 210 -42.31 39.78 23.66
N GLU A 211 -42.84 38.57 23.46
CA GLU A 211 -44.22 38.23 23.85
C GLU A 211 -44.42 38.25 25.38
N GLU A 212 -43.47 37.75 26.17
CA GLU A 212 -43.54 37.81 27.65
C GLU A 212 -43.32 39.23 28.20
N GLY A 213 -42.70 40.14 27.43
CA GLY A 213 -42.52 41.55 27.78
C GLY A 213 -43.70 42.46 27.40
N GLY A 214 -44.67 41.96 26.63
CA GLY A 214 -45.74 42.75 26.00
C GLY A 214 -47.03 42.94 26.82
N THR A 215 -47.13 42.41 28.04
CA THR A 215 -48.33 42.58 28.89
C THR A 215 -48.00 43.25 30.23
N ALA A 216 -47.66 44.53 30.18
CA ALA A 216 -47.71 45.42 31.34
C ALA A 216 -48.67 46.60 31.08
N VAL A 217 -49.95 46.29 31.33
CA VAL A 217 -51.02 47.15 31.90
C VAL A 217 -51.28 48.52 31.26
N ASP A 218 -52.40 48.62 30.55
CA ASP A 218 -53.12 49.89 30.35
C ASP A 218 -54.59 49.73 30.80
N GLY A 219 -55.05 50.69 31.63
CA GLY A 219 -56.44 50.97 31.99
C GLY A 219 -57.18 49.95 32.87
N THR A 220 -57.78 50.29 34.01
CA THR A 220 -58.78 51.36 34.16
C THR A 220 -59.15 51.58 35.63
N GLY A 221 -59.66 52.79 35.89
CA GLY A 221 -59.79 53.39 37.22
C GLY A 221 -60.85 52.82 38.16
N CYS A 222 -60.70 53.20 39.42
CA CYS A 222 -61.79 53.19 40.38
C CYS A 222 -61.80 54.53 41.12
N SER A 223 -62.79 55.34 40.82
CA SER A 223 -63.14 56.58 41.51
C SER A 223 -63.75 56.21 42.86
N VAL A 224 -63.26 56.79 43.95
CA VAL A 224 -64.00 56.89 45.21
C VAL A 224 -63.80 58.31 45.75
N GLU A 225 -64.83 59.14 45.58
CA GLU A 225 -65.10 60.25 46.50
C GLU A 225 -65.70 59.66 47.79
N ASP A 226 -65.20 60.06 48.97
CA ASP A 226 -66.05 60.59 50.04
C ASP A 226 -65.24 61.09 51.26
N GLY A 227 -65.44 62.36 51.61
CA GLY A 227 -65.83 62.78 52.97
C GLY A 227 -64.78 63.13 54.05
N ARG A 228 -64.66 64.44 54.31
CA ARG A 228 -64.49 65.15 55.62
C ARG A 228 -63.24 64.82 56.47
N THR A 229 -62.48 65.76 57.02
CA THR A 229 -62.72 67.12 57.57
C THR A 229 -61.49 68.00 57.41
#